data_AF-A0A0M9DSY9-F1
#
_entry.id   AF-A0A0M9DSY9-F1
#
_cell.length_a   1.000
_cell.length_b   1.000
_cell.length_c   1.000
_cell.angle_alpha   90.00
_cell.angle_beta   90.00
_cell.angle_gamma   90.00
#
_symmetry.space_group_name_H-M   'P 1'
#
loop_
_entity.id
_entity.type
_entity.pdbx_description
1 polymer ?
#
loop_
_entity_poly.entity_id
_entity_poly.type
_entity_poly.pdbx_seq_one_letter_code
_entity_poly.pdbx_strand_id
1 'polypeptide(L)'
;MAWIGILHISFLGVLGWLFAKKYKNTDWFWIGIGAFTIKMIALYFFVWIHQNYYTHYQPDFKLIFEDASHLTNIFYKSPNEYVQILIDKHFFSKNWHLSNQPRAFFTVKIYSFLTIFTFSNFWLTAIYSSLLALWGMWYLTHTLIQLFPETKKAAIIAFLFLPSCIFWASATSKESILLFLISLIISNFFQLIHFEKKRSNSYLKSIFILLFLIVLWKVKYYYAFGLSISLILYIFLHYTKKYKLVTWKKSLLFCFVTFGGVLLSFLHPNIQINALPEALYNNYLLIIKASPKNSIVELGLEPTWLSILQNSPKALYLGLFSPMPWDSQNWQMILVSIENVLLMSLLILGIRKFIQKKYTQTLDSNFLMMLFVYIFIMAVFLALSSPNFGALSRYRCGFSPFLWYVVFLQFLKSKTQV
;
A
#
# COMPACT_ATOMS: atom_id res chain seq x y z
N MET A 1 -32.13 -4.63 -14.10
CA MET A 1 -31.02 -3.74 -13.71
C MET A 1 -31.36 -2.84 -12.52
N ALA A 2 -32.53 -2.20 -12.46
CA ALA A 2 -32.90 -1.30 -11.33
C ALA A 2 -32.88 -1.98 -9.94
N TRP A 3 -33.31 -3.24 -9.84
CA TRP A 3 -33.32 -3.99 -8.58
C TRP A 3 -31.92 -4.22 -7.98
N ILE A 4 -30.88 -4.34 -8.81
CA ILE A 4 -29.47 -4.50 -8.37
C ILE A 4 -29.05 -3.22 -7.63
N GLY A 5 -29.36 -2.05 -8.19
CA GLY A 5 -29.08 -0.77 -7.54
C GLY A 5 -29.76 -0.66 -6.17
N ILE A 6 -31.05 -1.01 -6.09
CA ILE A 6 -31.82 -0.96 -4.83
C ILE A 6 -31.22 -1.90 -3.77
N LEU A 7 -30.83 -3.12 -4.15
CA LEU A 7 -30.18 -4.07 -3.24
C LEU A 7 -28.87 -3.51 -2.67
N HIS A 8 -27.99 -2.99 -3.53
CA HIS A 8 -26.69 -2.49 -3.07
C HIS A 8 -26.81 -1.17 -2.29
N ILE A 9 -27.75 -0.29 -2.64
CA ILE A 9 -28.07 0.90 -1.84
C ILE A 9 -28.57 0.48 -0.45
N SER A 10 -29.46 -0.51 -0.37
CA SER A 10 -29.95 -1.04 0.90
C SER A 10 -28.81 -1.65 1.72
N PHE A 11 -27.94 -2.44 1.09
CA PHE A 11 -26.78 -3.04 1.74
C PHE A 11 -25.80 -1.99 2.28
N LEU A 12 -25.45 -0.98 1.47
CA LEU A 12 -24.62 0.15 1.90
C LEU A 12 -25.30 0.96 3.02
N GLY A 13 -26.62 1.13 2.97
CA GLY A 13 -27.41 1.74 4.03
C GLY A 13 -27.32 0.98 5.35
N VAL A 14 -27.42 -0.35 5.31
CA VAL A 14 -27.23 -1.22 6.49
C VAL A 14 -25.81 -1.10 7.03
N LEU A 15 -24.78 -1.12 6.18
CA LEU A 15 -23.39 -0.92 6.60
C LEU A 15 -23.20 0.45 7.26
N GLY A 16 -23.79 1.50 6.69
CA GLY A 16 -23.79 2.85 7.24
C GLY A 16 -24.50 2.93 8.60
N TRP A 17 -25.64 2.26 8.75
CA TRP A 17 -26.36 2.17 10.01
C TRP A 17 -25.56 1.42 11.09
N LEU A 18 -24.95 0.29 10.75
CA LEU A 18 -24.07 -0.46 11.66
C LEU A 18 -22.87 0.38 12.09
N PHE A 19 -22.26 1.12 11.15
CA PHE A 19 -21.18 2.06 11.44
C PHE A 19 -21.65 3.16 12.40
N ALA A 20 -22.78 3.79 12.11
CA ALA A 20 -23.38 4.83 12.95
C ALA A 20 -23.68 4.32 14.36
N LYS A 21 -24.26 3.12 14.48
CA LYS A 21 -24.54 2.47 15.76
C LYS A 21 -23.28 2.24 16.58
N LYS A 22 -22.19 1.78 15.95
CA LYS A 22 -20.92 1.48 16.62
C LYS A 22 -20.20 2.72 17.14
N TYR A 23 -20.24 3.82 16.38
CA TYR A 23 -19.48 5.04 16.67
C TYR A 23 -20.34 6.21 17.16
N LYS A 24 -21.62 5.96 17.48
CA LYS A 24 -22.56 6.97 17.96
C LYS A 24 -21.94 7.79 19.10
N ASN A 25 -22.06 9.12 19.02
CA ASN A 25 -21.54 10.08 20.00
C ASN A 25 -20.01 10.05 20.19
N THR A 26 -19.24 9.58 19.21
CA THR A 26 -17.77 9.66 19.22
C THR A 26 -17.26 10.48 18.04
N ASP A 27 -16.09 11.13 18.19
CA ASP A 27 -15.41 11.81 17.07
C ASP A 27 -15.25 10.91 15.84
N TRP A 28 -15.10 9.59 16.08
CA TRP A 28 -14.91 8.60 15.03
C TRP A 28 -16.09 8.51 14.07
N PHE A 29 -17.30 8.87 14.49
CA PHE A 29 -18.44 8.94 13.59
C PHE A 29 -18.19 9.96 12.48
N TRP A 30 -17.84 11.19 12.85
CA TRP A 30 -17.59 12.28 11.91
C TRP A 30 -16.31 12.08 11.10
N ILE A 31 -15.25 11.56 11.71
CA ILE A 31 -14.01 11.20 11.00
C ILE A 31 -14.31 10.16 9.92
N GLY A 32 -15.13 9.14 10.23
CA GLY A 32 -15.47 8.10 9.27
C GLY A 32 -16.36 8.58 8.14
N ILE A 33 -17.35 9.43 8.43
CA ILE A 33 -18.16 10.08 7.39
C ILE A 33 -17.27 10.94 6.49
N GLY A 34 -16.39 11.76 7.06
CA GLY A 34 -15.46 12.60 6.30
C GLY A 34 -14.55 11.76 5.40
N ALA A 35 -13.94 10.70 5.93
CA ALA A 35 -13.06 9.81 5.16
C ALA A 35 -13.82 9.08 4.05
N PHE A 36 -15.04 8.61 4.32
CA PHE A 36 -15.91 7.98 3.31
C PHE A 36 -16.27 8.97 2.19
N THR A 37 -16.74 10.16 2.53
CA THR A 37 -17.14 11.19 1.57
C THR A 37 -15.97 11.59 0.67
N ILE A 38 -14.81 11.88 1.26
CA ILE A 38 -13.60 12.22 0.49
C ILE A 38 -13.18 11.04 -0.39
N LYS A 39 -13.32 9.80 0.08
CA LYS A 39 -13.03 8.61 -0.72
C LYS A 39 -13.94 8.47 -1.93
N MET A 40 -15.25 8.73 -1.78
CA MET A 40 -16.20 8.68 -2.90
C MET A 40 -15.95 9.80 -3.92
N ILE A 41 -15.64 11.01 -3.45
CA ILE A 41 -15.25 12.14 -4.30
C ILE A 41 -13.97 11.80 -5.08
N ALA A 42 -12.95 11.28 -4.39
CA ALA A 42 -11.70 10.87 -5.02
C ALA A 42 -11.89 9.74 -6.03
N LEU A 43 -12.78 8.78 -5.76
CA LEU A 43 -13.15 7.74 -6.72
C LEU A 43 -13.76 8.33 -7.99
N TYR A 44 -14.71 9.27 -7.84
CA TYR A 44 -15.33 9.94 -8.98
C TYR A 44 -14.27 10.67 -9.82
N PHE A 45 -13.43 11.50 -9.19
CA PHE A 45 -12.36 12.22 -9.89
C PHE A 45 -11.34 11.27 -10.52
N PHE A 46 -11.00 10.16 -9.84
CA PHE A 46 -10.12 9.13 -10.40
C PHE A 46 -10.66 8.59 -11.71
N VAL A 47 -11.93 8.19 -11.76
CA VAL A 47 -12.56 7.68 -12.99
C VAL A 47 -12.68 8.78 -14.04
N TRP A 48 -13.14 9.98 -13.64
CA TRP A 48 -13.34 11.11 -14.54
C TRP A 48 -12.04 11.57 -15.22
N ILE A 49 -10.94 11.69 -14.47
CA ILE A 49 -9.63 12.07 -15.03
C ILE A 49 -9.16 11.02 -16.04
N HIS A 50 -9.23 9.73 -15.68
CA HIS A 50 -8.77 8.67 -16.58
C HIS A 50 -9.63 8.52 -17.84
N GLN A 51 -10.93 8.83 -17.77
CA GLN A 51 -11.80 8.77 -18.94
C GLN A 51 -11.62 9.96 -19.88
N ASN A 52 -11.43 11.16 -19.35
CA ASN A 52 -11.43 12.39 -20.16
C ASN A 52 -10.03 12.85 -20.59
N TYR A 53 -8.98 12.57 -19.80
CA TYR A 53 -7.61 13.02 -20.10
C TYR A 53 -6.71 11.92 -20.65
N TYR A 54 -7.02 10.66 -20.39
CA TYR A 54 -6.24 9.51 -20.88
C TYR A 54 -7.03 8.74 -21.95
N THR A 55 -7.70 9.45 -22.86
CA THR A 55 -8.53 8.85 -23.93
C THR A 55 -7.75 7.95 -24.89
N HIS A 56 -6.44 8.21 -25.05
CA HIS A 56 -5.56 7.47 -25.94
C HIS A 56 -5.11 6.10 -25.40
N TYR A 57 -5.38 5.77 -24.13
CA TYR A 57 -4.98 4.50 -23.53
C TYR A 57 -6.08 3.95 -22.63
N GLN A 58 -6.31 2.63 -22.67
CA GLN A 58 -7.24 2.01 -21.72
C GLN A 58 -6.56 1.80 -20.36
N PRO A 59 -7.01 2.50 -19.30
CA PRO A 59 -6.37 2.42 -18.00
C PRO A 59 -6.53 1.03 -17.37
N ASP A 60 -5.49 0.56 -16.68
CA ASP A 60 -5.43 -0.78 -16.04
C ASP A 60 -6.71 -1.16 -15.29
N PHE A 61 -7.32 -0.22 -14.56
CA PHE A 61 -8.50 -0.53 -13.74
C PHE A 61 -9.70 -0.96 -14.60
N LYS A 62 -9.85 -0.41 -15.81
CA LYS A 62 -10.90 -0.82 -16.75
C LYS A 62 -10.63 -2.23 -17.28
N LEU A 63 -9.40 -2.48 -17.73
CA LEU A 63 -8.98 -3.81 -18.21
C LEU A 63 -9.17 -4.90 -17.14
N ILE A 64 -8.81 -4.58 -15.89
CA ILE A 64 -9.03 -5.47 -14.74
C ILE A 64 -10.53 -5.76 -14.56
N PHE A 65 -11.37 -4.74 -14.68
CA PHE A 65 -12.81 -4.88 -14.50
C PHE A 65 -13.46 -5.66 -15.64
N GLU A 66 -13.06 -5.42 -16.89
CA GLU A 66 -13.57 -6.11 -18.07
C GLU A 66 -13.25 -7.60 -18.02
N ASP A 67 -11.97 -7.96 -17.82
CA ASP A 67 -11.57 -9.36 -17.66
C ASP A 67 -12.26 -10.01 -16.42
N ALA A 68 -12.45 -9.27 -15.32
CA ALA A 68 -13.15 -9.80 -14.14
C ALA A 68 -14.65 -10.04 -14.42
N SER A 69 -15.26 -9.20 -15.25
CA SER A 69 -16.63 -9.36 -15.72
C SER A 69 -16.75 -10.55 -16.68
N HIS A 70 -15.73 -10.82 -17.50
CA HIS A 70 -15.65 -12.06 -18.28
C HIS A 70 -15.60 -13.30 -17.38
N LEU A 71 -14.80 -13.31 -16.31
CA LEU A 71 -14.81 -14.41 -15.32
C LEU A 71 -16.17 -14.57 -14.65
N THR A 72 -16.85 -13.46 -14.37
CA THR A 72 -18.20 -13.47 -13.78
C THR A 72 -19.21 -14.12 -14.72
N ASN A 73 -19.13 -13.85 -16.02
CA ASN A 73 -19.97 -14.50 -17.01
C ASN A 73 -19.69 -16.01 -17.10
N ILE A 74 -18.43 -16.42 -16.98
CA ILE A 74 -18.06 -17.84 -16.91
C ILE A 74 -18.63 -18.46 -15.64
N PHE A 75 -18.52 -17.80 -14.47
CA PHE A 75 -19.08 -18.29 -13.21
C PHE A 75 -20.58 -18.60 -13.31
N TYR A 76 -21.37 -17.69 -13.91
CA TYR A 76 -22.82 -17.89 -14.06
C TYR A 76 -23.19 -18.95 -15.10
N LYS A 77 -22.32 -19.26 -16.08
CA LYS A 77 -22.54 -20.30 -17.08
C LYS A 77 -22.03 -21.68 -16.65
N SER A 78 -20.84 -21.73 -16.06
CA SER A 78 -20.10 -22.91 -15.65
C SER A 78 -19.22 -22.62 -14.43
N PRO A 79 -19.74 -22.82 -13.20
CA PRO A 79 -18.97 -22.62 -11.97
C PRO A 79 -17.70 -23.48 -11.91
N ASN A 80 -17.72 -24.67 -12.51
CA ASN A 80 -16.56 -25.57 -12.54
C ASN A 80 -15.41 -24.98 -13.38
N GLU A 81 -15.72 -24.44 -14.57
CA GLU A 81 -14.72 -23.78 -15.42
C GLU A 81 -14.14 -22.55 -14.72
N TYR A 82 -14.98 -21.76 -14.04
CA TYR A 82 -14.53 -20.62 -13.23
C TYR A 82 -13.49 -21.04 -12.18
N VAL A 83 -13.76 -22.11 -11.41
CA VAL A 83 -12.82 -22.61 -10.39
C VAL A 83 -11.52 -23.14 -11.03
N GLN A 84 -11.60 -23.81 -12.17
CA GLN A 84 -10.42 -24.25 -12.92
C GLN A 84 -9.54 -23.06 -13.31
N ILE A 85 -10.15 -22.00 -13.88
CA ILE A 85 -9.42 -20.79 -14.25
C ILE A 85 -8.82 -20.10 -13.02
N LEU A 86 -9.53 -20.07 -11.88
CA LEU A 86 -9.00 -19.49 -10.64
C LEU A 86 -7.73 -20.18 -10.15
N ILE A 87 -7.67 -21.52 -10.22
CA ILE A 87 -6.55 -22.33 -9.73
C ILE A 87 -5.40 -22.36 -10.75
N ASP A 88 -5.70 -22.22 -12.04
CA ASP A 88 -4.70 -22.25 -13.10
C ASP A 88 -3.67 -21.10 -12.97
N LYS A 89 -2.40 -21.47 -12.90
CA LYS A 89 -1.28 -20.53 -12.76
C LYS A 89 -0.87 -19.90 -14.10
N HIS A 90 -1.17 -20.55 -15.23
CA HIS A 90 -0.68 -20.21 -16.55
C HIS A 90 -1.81 -20.02 -17.57
N PHE A 91 -3.02 -19.75 -17.10
CA PHE A 91 -4.16 -19.47 -17.97
C PHE A 91 -3.82 -18.37 -18.97
N PHE A 92 -3.93 -18.69 -20.25
CA PHE A 92 -3.68 -17.77 -21.35
C PHE A 92 -4.84 -17.81 -22.33
N SER A 93 -5.32 -16.63 -22.71
CA SER A 93 -6.32 -16.47 -23.76
C SER A 93 -6.11 -15.17 -24.50
N LYS A 94 -6.09 -15.23 -25.84
CA LYS A 94 -5.94 -14.05 -26.71
C LYS A 94 -7.12 -13.08 -26.61
N ASN A 95 -8.28 -13.56 -26.15
CA ASN A 95 -9.49 -12.74 -26.02
C ASN A 95 -9.54 -11.93 -24.72
N TRP A 96 -8.49 -12.01 -23.90
CA TRP A 96 -8.42 -11.41 -22.58
C TRP A 96 -7.25 -10.43 -22.55
N HIS A 97 -7.46 -9.29 -21.90
CA HIS A 97 -6.48 -8.21 -21.93
C HIS A 97 -5.25 -8.52 -21.07
N LEU A 98 -5.44 -9.17 -19.93
CA LEU A 98 -4.41 -9.31 -18.89
C LEU A 98 -3.97 -10.76 -18.64
N SER A 99 -4.52 -11.74 -19.37
CA SER A 99 -4.21 -13.17 -19.18
C SER A 99 -2.72 -13.49 -19.36
N ASN A 100 -2.04 -12.77 -20.26
CA ASN A 100 -0.61 -12.87 -20.50
C ASN A 100 0.29 -12.28 -19.39
N GLN A 101 -0.30 -11.59 -18.41
CA GLN A 101 0.40 -10.96 -17.30
C GLN A 101 -0.03 -11.61 -15.98
N PRO A 102 0.69 -12.64 -15.48
CA PRO A 102 0.24 -13.45 -14.34
C PRO A 102 -0.15 -12.64 -13.09
N ARG A 103 0.59 -11.57 -12.78
CA ARG A 103 0.30 -10.69 -11.64
C ARG A 103 -0.96 -9.83 -11.85
N ALA A 104 -1.15 -9.32 -13.06
CA ALA A 104 -2.34 -8.54 -13.41
C ALA A 104 -3.57 -9.46 -13.44
N PHE A 105 -3.45 -10.64 -14.05
CA PHE A 105 -4.51 -11.64 -14.07
C PHE A 105 -4.87 -12.18 -12.68
N PHE A 106 -3.90 -12.34 -11.78
CA PHE A 106 -4.23 -12.66 -10.38
C PHE A 106 -5.08 -11.56 -9.72
N THR A 107 -4.85 -10.30 -10.07
CA THR A 107 -5.68 -9.18 -9.61
C THR A 107 -7.10 -9.28 -10.19
N VAL A 108 -7.22 -9.65 -11.47
CA VAL A 108 -8.52 -9.95 -12.13
C VAL A 108 -9.28 -11.03 -11.36
N LYS A 109 -8.61 -12.13 -10.99
CA LYS A 109 -9.22 -13.20 -10.18
C LYS A 109 -9.77 -12.69 -8.85
N ILE A 110 -9.03 -11.82 -8.15
CA ILE A 110 -9.52 -11.20 -6.90
C ILE A 110 -10.75 -10.32 -7.17
N TYR A 111 -10.71 -9.48 -8.21
CA TYR A 111 -11.86 -8.64 -8.54
C TYR A 111 -13.06 -9.42 -9.04
N SER A 112 -12.87 -10.61 -9.61
CA SER A 112 -13.97 -11.46 -10.07
C SER A 112 -14.97 -11.78 -8.95
N PHE A 113 -14.52 -11.92 -7.70
CA PHE A 113 -15.41 -12.10 -6.55
C PHE A 113 -16.29 -10.86 -6.29
N LEU A 114 -15.73 -9.65 -6.46
CA LEU A 114 -16.50 -8.41 -6.34
C LEU A 114 -17.44 -8.21 -7.52
N THR A 115 -17.02 -8.52 -8.74
CA THR A 115 -17.86 -8.38 -9.93
C THR A 115 -19.00 -9.41 -9.96
N ILE A 116 -18.81 -10.62 -9.41
CA ILE A 116 -19.91 -11.56 -9.18
C ILE A 116 -20.95 -10.94 -8.27
N PHE A 117 -20.52 -10.38 -7.12
CA PHE A 117 -21.41 -9.76 -6.14
C PHE A 117 -22.15 -8.53 -6.70
N THR A 118 -21.52 -7.76 -7.58
CA THR A 118 -22.11 -6.53 -8.16
C THR A 118 -22.76 -6.74 -9.52
N PHE A 119 -22.89 -7.99 -9.98
CA PHE A 119 -23.42 -8.35 -11.30
C PHE A 119 -22.73 -7.62 -12.46
N SER A 120 -21.39 -7.57 -12.41
CA SER A 120 -20.55 -6.91 -13.40
C SER A 120 -20.92 -5.42 -13.57
N ASN A 121 -21.32 -4.74 -12.50
CA ASN A 121 -21.52 -3.30 -12.51
C ASN A 121 -20.22 -2.58 -12.10
N PHE A 122 -19.71 -1.73 -13.00
CA PHE A 122 -18.44 -1.03 -12.79
C PHE A 122 -18.43 -0.15 -11.55
N TRP A 123 -19.42 0.74 -11.42
CA TRP A 123 -19.47 1.72 -10.33
C TRP A 123 -19.62 1.05 -8.97
N LEU A 124 -20.47 0.04 -8.86
CA LEU A 124 -20.60 -0.72 -7.63
C LEU A 124 -19.30 -1.43 -7.25
N THR A 125 -18.65 -2.10 -8.20
CA THR A 125 -17.35 -2.76 -7.97
C THR A 125 -16.28 -1.76 -7.53
N ALA A 126 -16.25 -0.60 -8.17
CA ALA A 126 -15.33 0.48 -7.86
C ALA A 126 -15.56 1.07 -6.45
N ILE A 127 -16.82 1.24 -6.05
CA ILE A 127 -17.21 1.67 -4.69
C ILE A 127 -16.76 0.64 -3.66
N TYR A 128 -17.09 -0.64 -3.83
CA TYR A 128 -16.71 -1.68 -2.86
C TYR A 128 -15.19 -1.84 -2.75
N SER A 129 -14.48 -1.78 -3.87
CA SER A 129 -13.01 -1.80 -3.86
C SER A 129 -12.42 -0.62 -3.07
N SER A 130 -12.93 0.58 -3.33
CA SER A 130 -12.51 1.81 -2.64
C SER A 130 -12.83 1.76 -1.14
N LEU A 131 -13.96 1.15 -0.78
CA LEU A 131 -14.39 0.90 0.59
C LEU A 131 -13.50 -0.12 1.30
N LEU A 132 -13.06 -1.18 0.63
CA LEU A 132 -12.12 -2.15 1.21
C LEU A 132 -10.78 -1.47 1.54
N ALA A 133 -10.25 -0.65 0.63
CA ALA A 133 -9.04 0.12 0.88
C ALA A 133 -9.21 1.05 2.10
N LEU A 134 -10.32 1.80 2.16
CA LEU A 134 -10.64 2.68 3.29
C LEU A 134 -10.80 1.89 4.59
N TRP A 135 -11.49 0.75 4.56
CA TRP A 135 -11.71 -0.09 5.74
C TRP A 135 -10.40 -0.65 6.31
N GLY A 136 -9.49 -1.09 5.44
CA GLY A 136 -8.15 -1.52 5.84
C GLY A 136 -7.40 -0.40 6.56
N MET A 137 -7.32 0.78 5.94
CA MET A 137 -6.64 1.95 6.52
C MET A 137 -7.30 2.39 7.83
N TRP A 138 -8.63 2.39 7.91
CA TRP A 138 -9.41 2.67 9.13
C TRP A 138 -9.03 1.73 10.29
N TYR A 139 -8.94 0.43 10.01
CA TYR A 139 -8.56 -0.57 11.00
C TYR A 139 -7.12 -0.37 11.50
N LEU A 140 -6.20 -0.01 10.59
CA LEU A 140 -4.82 0.34 10.94
C LEU A 140 -4.75 1.60 11.80
N THR A 141 -5.43 2.68 11.41
CA THR A 141 -5.51 3.92 12.18
C THR A 141 -6.00 3.66 13.59
N HIS A 142 -7.07 2.88 13.76
CA HIS A 142 -7.56 2.50 15.09
C HIS A 142 -6.55 1.68 15.88
N THR A 143 -5.90 0.70 15.26
CA THR A 143 -4.91 -0.15 15.93
C THR A 143 -3.72 0.68 16.41
N LEU A 144 -3.22 1.60 15.58
CA LEU A 144 -2.12 2.49 15.94
C LEU A 144 -2.51 3.46 17.05
N ILE A 145 -3.73 3.98 17.06
CA ILE A 145 -4.20 4.91 18.10
C ILE A 145 -4.44 4.21 19.43
N GLN A 146 -4.84 2.94 19.41
CA GLN A 146 -4.92 2.15 20.64
C GLN A 146 -3.54 1.91 21.26
N LEU A 147 -2.50 1.76 20.43
CA LEU A 147 -1.11 1.56 20.89
C LEU A 147 -0.42 2.88 21.25
N PHE A 148 -0.68 3.93 20.48
CA PHE A 148 -0.04 5.24 20.59
C PHE A 148 -1.10 6.35 20.59
N PRO A 149 -1.87 6.52 21.69
CA PRO A 149 -2.99 7.48 21.71
C PRO A 149 -2.58 8.92 21.40
N GLU A 150 -1.35 9.30 21.74
CA GLU A 150 -0.79 10.63 21.51
C GLU A 150 -0.67 10.98 20.02
N THR A 151 -0.60 9.97 19.16
CA THR A 151 -0.41 10.14 17.72
C THR A 151 -1.73 10.21 16.95
N LYS A 152 -2.89 10.28 17.65
CA LYS A 152 -4.25 10.31 17.07
C LYS A 152 -4.37 11.20 15.84
N LYS A 153 -3.94 12.46 15.94
CA LYS A 153 -4.03 13.41 14.82
C LYS A 153 -3.15 13.00 13.63
N ALA A 154 -1.90 12.63 13.90
CA ALA A 154 -0.96 12.19 12.87
C ALA A 154 -1.47 10.94 12.14
N ALA A 155 -1.97 9.95 12.89
CA ALA A 155 -2.50 8.70 12.32
C ALA A 155 -3.77 8.95 11.49
N ILE A 156 -4.70 9.78 11.96
CA ILE A 156 -5.92 10.10 11.20
C ILE A 156 -5.57 10.76 9.87
N ILE A 157 -4.73 11.80 9.89
CA ILE A 157 -4.41 12.56 8.67
C ILE A 157 -3.64 11.68 7.68
N ALA A 158 -2.58 11.01 8.13
CA ALA A 158 -1.69 10.27 7.25
C ALA A 158 -2.35 9.04 6.60
N PHE A 159 -3.23 8.34 7.32
CA PHE A 159 -3.81 7.09 6.83
C PHE A 159 -5.21 7.25 6.24
N LEU A 160 -5.98 8.28 6.61
CA LEU A 160 -7.37 8.45 6.15
C LEU A 160 -7.58 9.65 5.22
N PHE A 161 -6.71 10.65 5.26
CA PHE A 161 -6.91 11.94 4.57
C PHE A 161 -5.77 12.33 3.62
N LEU A 162 -4.85 11.41 3.32
CA LEU A 162 -3.73 11.68 2.41
C LEU A 162 -4.20 11.68 0.94
N PRO A 163 -4.19 12.83 0.23
CA PRO A 163 -4.85 12.97 -1.08
C PRO A 163 -4.38 11.97 -2.14
N SER A 164 -3.06 11.83 -2.32
CA SER A 164 -2.48 10.90 -3.31
C SER A 164 -2.96 9.45 -3.10
N CYS A 165 -2.95 8.98 -1.86
CA CYS A 165 -3.31 7.60 -1.52
C CYS A 165 -4.81 7.35 -1.68
N ILE A 166 -5.64 8.31 -1.30
CA ILE A 166 -7.09 8.20 -1.49
C ILE A 166 -7.41 8.16 -2.98
N PHE A 167 -6.78 9.00 -3.78
CA PHE A 167 -6.97 9.04 -5.23
C PHE A 167 -6.58 7.71 -5.89
N TRP A 168 -5.33 7.27 -5.75
CA TRP A 168 -4.81 6.10 -6.47
C TRP A 168 -5.37 4.76 -5.97
N ALA A 169 -5.72 4.66 -4.69
CA ALA A 169 -6.36 3.47 -4.13
C ALA A 169 -7.88 3.45 -4.35
N SER A 170 -8.34 3.93 -5.51
CA SER A 170 -9.74 3.94 -5.90
C SER A 170 -10.01 3.01 -7.08
N ALA A 171 -11.30 2.71 -7.30
CA ALA A 171 -11.78 1.83 -8.36
C ALA A 171 -11.17 0.43 -8.30
N THR A 172 -11.17 -0.31 -9.41
CA THR A 172 -10.60 -1.65 -9.56
C THR A 172 -9.07 -1.63 -9.71
N SER A 173 -8.38 -0.79 -8.93
CA SER A 173 -6.92 -0.64 -8.98
C SER A 173 -6.18 -1.68 -8.13
N LYS A 174 -4.94 -2.01 -8.50
CA LYS A 174 -4.06 -2.85 -7.66
C LYS A 174 -3.75 -2.18 -6.33
N GLU A 175 -3.75 -0.85 -6.30
CA GLU A 175 -3.46 -0.01 -5.14
C GLU A 175 -4.55 -0.11 -4.07
N SER A 176 -5.81 -0.30 -4.47
CA SER A 176 -6.92 -0.54 -3.53
C SER A 176 -6.73 -1.82 -2.73
N ILE A 177 -6.40 -2.92 -3.42
CA ILE A 177 -6.09 -4.22 -2.79
C ILE A 177 -4.81 -4.11 -1.95
N LEU A 178 -3.79 -3.43 -2.47
CA LEU A 178 -2.51 -3.23 -1.79
C LEU A 178 -2.69 -2.57 -0.41
N LEU A 179 -3.37 -1.42 -0.35
CA LEU A 179 -3.58 -0.70 0.90
C LEU A 179 -4.43 -1.50 1.89
N PHE A 180 -5.44 -2.19 1.38
CA PHE A 180 -6.26 -3.09 2.19
C PHE A 180 -5.39 -4.17 2.87
N LEU A 181 -4.58 -4.89 2.09
CA LEU A 181 -3.73 -5.98 2.58
C LEU A 181 -2.65 -5.48 3.55
N ILE A 182 -1.88 -4.45 3.18
CA ILE A 182 -0.81 -3.91 4.04
C ILE A 182 -1.38 -3.48 5.39
N SER A 183 -2.53 -2.80 5.38
CA SER A 183 -3.16 -2.31 6.59
C SER A 183 -3.64 -3.44 7.49
N LEU A 184 -4.28 -4.48 6.92
CA LEU A 184 -4.72 -5.63 7.70
C LEU A 184 -3.53 -6.45 8.25
N ILE A 185 -2.46 -6.62 7.48
CA ILE A 185 -1.24 -7.32 7.92
C ILE A 185 -0.67 -6.60 9.14
N ILE A 186 -0.41 -5.29 9.02
CA ILE A 186 0.21 -4.50 10.09
C ILE A 186 -0.69 -4.43 11.32
N SER A 187 -1.99 -4.24 11.13
CA SER A 187 -2.95 -4.19 12.24
C SER A 187 -3.00 -5.49 13.02
N ASN A 188 -3.15 -6.63 12.33
CA ASN A 188 -3.19 -7.92 12.99
C ASN A 188 -1.85 -8.30 13.63
N PHE A 189 -0.73 -7.92 13.00
CA PHE A 189 0.61 -8.08 13.53
C PHE A 189 0.78 -7.36 14.87
N PHE A 190 0.47 -6.06 14.91
CA PHE A 190 0.56 -5.26 16.13
C PHE A 190 -0.41 -5.75 17.20
N GLN A 191 -1.62 -6.18 16.79
CA GLN A 191 -2.56 -6.78 17.71
C GLN A 191 -2.06 -8.07 18.35
N LEU A 192 -1.34 -8.89 17.58
CA LEU A 192 -0.77 -10.15 18.06
C LEU A 192 0.38 -9.92 19.04
N ILE A 193 1.24 -8.93 18.77
CA ILE A 193 2.42 -8.67 19.61
C ILE A 193 2.05 -7.96 20.92
N HIS A 194 1.13 -7.00 20.89
CA HIS A 194 0.92 -6.09 22.04
C HIS A 194 -0.36 -6.34 22.85
N PHE A 195 -1.39 -6.97 22.29
CA PHE A 195 -2.67 -7.13 22.97
C PHE A 195 -2.85 -8.55 23.53
N GLU A 196 -1.96 -8.92 24.46
CA GLU A 196 -1.87 -10.27 25.04
C GLU A 196 -3.17 -10.76 25.71
N LYS A 197 -3.99 -9.86 26.28
CA LYS A 197 -5.27 -10.23 26.93
C LYS A 197 -6.36 -10.69 25.95
N LYS A 198 -6.20 -10.51 24.64
CA LYS A 198 -7.14 -10.97 23.58
C LYS A 198 -6.60 -12.21 22.83
N ARG A 199 -5.79 -13.04 23.50
CA ARG A 199 -5.04 -14.16 22.90
C ARG A 199 -5.90 -15.28 22.33
N SER A 200 -7.17 -15.40 22.71
CA SER A 200 -8.09 -16.43 22.19
C SER A 200 -8.14 -16.49 20.66
N ASN A 201 -7.83 -15.39 19.97
CA ASN A 201 -7.82 -15.32 18.50
C ASN A 201 -6.41 -15.20 17.90
N SER A 202 -5.32 -15.48 18.65
CA SER A 202 -3.95 -15.29 18.14
C SER A 202 -3.64 -16.19 16.95
N TYR A 203 -4.07 -17.46 16.99
CA TYR A 203 -3.88 -18.40 15.88
C TYR A 203 -4.59 -17.94 14.60
N LEU A 204 -5.85 -17.50 14.71
CA LEU A 204 -6.60 -16.95 13.58
C LEU A 204 -5.92 -15.71 12.99
N LYS A 205 -5.41 -14.80 13.85
CA LYS A 205 -4.66 -13.62 13.39
C LYS A 205 -3.39 -14.02 12.64
N SER A 206 -2.62 -14.99 13.13
CA SER A 206 -1.45 -15.51 12.43
C SER A 206 -1.80 -16.09 11.06
N ILE A 207 -2.87 -16.87 10.97
CA ILE A 207 -3.36 -17.45 9.71
C ILE A 207 -3.76 -16.33 8.74
N PHE A 208 -4.49 -15.31 9.20
CA PHE A 208 -4.87 -14.17 8.35
C PHE A 208 -3.67 -13.35 7.89
N ILE A 209 -2.69 -13.10 8.77
CA ILE A 209 -1.44 -12.41 8.39
C ILE A 209 -0.74 -13.19 7.27
N LEU A 210 -0.58 -14.51 7.42
CA LEU A 210 0.05 -15.36 6.41
C LEU A 210 -0.73 -15.35 5.10
N LEU A 211 -2.05 -15.51 5.16
CA LEU A 211 -2.92 -15.46 3.99
C LEU A 211 -2.79 -14.12 3.25
N PHE A 212 -2.88 -12.99 3.96
CA PHE A 212 -2.75 -11.67 3.35
C PHE A 212 -1.35 -11.42 2.80
N LEU A 213 -0.29 -11.93 3.44
CA LEU A 213 1.08 -11.86 2.89
C LEU A 213 1.20 -12.67 1.59
N ILE A 214 0.59 -13.86 1.51
CA ILE A 214 0.57 -14.67 0.28
C ILE A 214 -0.17 -13.93 -0.84
N VAL A 215 -1.35 -13.38 -0.56
CA VAL A 215 -2.11 -12.59 -1.55
C VAL A 215 -1.31 -11.36 -1.99
N LEU A 216 -0.71 -10.64 -1.03
CA LEU A 216 0.13 -9.48 -1.31
C LEU A 216 1.35 -9.87 -2.18
N TRP A 217 1.95 -11.03 -1.93
CA TRP A 217 3.06 -11.55 -2.72
C TRP A 217 2.67 -11.79 -4.18
N LYS A 218 1.50 -12.38 -4.40
CA LYS A 218 0.96 -12.66 -5.75
C LYS A 218 0.57 -11.39 -6.50
N VAL A 219 0.04 -10.39 -5.79
CA VAL A 219 -0.32 -9.09 -6.37
C VAL A 219 0.94 -8.26 -6.67
N LYS A 220 1.77 -8.03 -5.65
CA LYS A 220 3.01 -7.22 -5.73
C LYS A 220 4.06 -7.72 -4.72
N TYR A 221 4.83 -8.73 -5.12
CA TYR A 221 5.89 -9.35 -4.31
C TYR A 221 6.85 -8.39 -3.62
N TYR A 222 7.18 -7.25 -4.24
CA TYR A 222 8.17 -6.32 -3.70
C TYR A 222 7.66 -5.59 -2.45
N TYR A 223 6.35 -5.29 -2.35
CA TYR A 223 5.78 -4.79 -1.09
C TYR A 223 5.73 -5.89 -0.03
N ALA A 224 5.35 -7.11 -0.41
CA ALA A 224 5.32 -8.23 0.53
C ALA A 224 6.71 -8.48 1.12
N PHE A 225 7.75 -8.45 0.28
CA PHE A 225 9.14 -8.61 0.68
C PHE A 225 9.62 -7.46 1.59
N GLY A 226 9.46 -6.21 1.15
CA GLY A 226 9.86 -5.04 1.94
C GLY A 226 9.14 -4.97 3.30
N LEU A 227 7.83 -5.24 3.32
CA LEU A 227 7.05 -5.28 4.55
C LEU A 227 7.50 -6.42 5.47
N SER A 228 7.76 -7.62 4.92
CA SER A 228 8.22 -8.78 5.71
C SER A 228 9.56 -8.49 6.38
N ILE A 229 10.54 -7.92 5.66
CA ILE A 229 11.83 -7.52 6.24
C ILE A 229 11.63 -6.59 7.42
N SER A 230 10.80 -5.56 7.27
CA SER A 230 10.53 -4.60 8.34
C SER A 230 9.83 -5.24 9.53
N LEU A 231 8.82 -6.08 9.32
CA LEU A 231 8.12 -6.78 10.41
C LEU A 231 9.04 -7.73 11.16
N ILE A 232 9.91 -8.46 10.46
CA ILE A 232 10.91 -9.35 11.07
C ILE A 232 11.90 -8.53 11.90
N LEU A 233 12.37 -7.38 11.39
CA LEU A 233 13.20 -6.46 12.16
C LEU A 233 12.49 -5.97 13.43
N TYR A 234 11.19 -5.66 13.35
CA TYR A 234 10.42 -5.28 14.53
C TYR A 234 10.36 -6.40 15.56
N ILE A 235 10.10 -7.65 15.14
CA ILE A 235 10.12 -8.84 16.02
C ILE A 235 11.48 -8.95 16.71
N PHE A 236 12.57 -8.84 15.94
CA PHE A 236 13.94 -8.88 16.46
C PHE A 236 14.16 -7.85 17.57
N LEU A 237 13.89 -6.57 17.27
CA LEU A 237 14.12 -5.46 18.21
C LEU A 237 13.17 -5.53 19.42
N HIS A 238 11.91 -5.93 19.22
CA HIS A 238 10.92 -6.03 20.28
C HIS A 238 11.31 -7.12 21.29
N TYR A 239 11.60 -8.34 20.84
CA TYR A 239 11.88 -9.44 21.76
C TYR A 239 13.28 -9.39 22.37
N THR A 240 14.27 -8.83 21.68
CA THR A 240 15.59 -8.55 22.29
C THR A 240 15.47 -7.59 23.47
N LYS A 241 14.64 -6.54 23.34
CA LYS A 241 14.34 -5.58 24.41
C LYS A 241 13.47 -6.19 25.51
N LYS A 242 12.36 -6.86 25.14
CA LYS A 242 11.37 -7.44 26.09
C LYS A 242 12.01 -8.48 27.02
N TYR A 243 12.81 -9.39 26.47
CA TYR A 243 13.44 -10.46 27.24
C TYR A 243 14.87 -10.14 27.71
N LYS A 244 15.33 -8.89 27.53
CA LYS A 244 16.69 -8.44 27.89
C LYS A 244 17.76 -9.44 27.44
N LEU A 245 17.70 -9.88 26.18
CA LEU A 245 18.55 -10.96 25.67
C LEU A 245 20.04 -10.60 25.79
N VAL A 246 20.84 -11.53 26.31
CA VAL A 246 22.30 -11.46 26.32
C VAL A 246 22.88 -11.57 24.90
N THR A 247 24.12 -11.10 24.69
CA THR A 247 24.71 -10.90 23.36
C THR A 247 24.62 -12.12 22.44
N TRP A 248 24.90 -13.33 22.90
CA TRP A 248 24.82 -14.53 22.05
C TRP A 248 23.39 -14.86 21.61
N LYS A 249 22.38 -14.64 22.47
CA LYS A 249 20.95 -14.82 22.10
C LYS A 249 20.51 -13.76 21.09
N LYS A 250 21.06 -12.54 21.17
CA LYS A 250 20.86 -11.51 20.14
C LYS A 250 21.48 -11.95 18.82
N SER A 251 22.71 -12.47 18.83
CA SER A 251 23.36 -12.98 17.62
C SER A 251 22.57 -14.14 16.99
N LEU A 252 22.08 -15.09 17.78
CA LEU A 252 21.24 -16.19 17.26
C LEU A 252 19.94 -15.69 16.66
N LEU A 253 19.23 -14.77 17.34
CA LEU A 253 18.00 -14.20 16.79
C LEU A 253 18.30 -13.39 15.51
N PHE A 254 19.44 -12.70 15.45
CA PHE A 254 19.88 -11.96 14.27
C PHE A 254 20.14 -12.92 13.11
N CYS A 255 20.92 -13.99 13.35
CA CYS A 255 21.16 -15.05 12.36
C CYS A 255 19.84 -15.69 11.87
N PHE A 256 18.89 -15.96 12.76
CA PHE A 256 17.59 -16.51 12.38
C PHE A 256 16.79 -15.55 11.49
N VAL A 257 16.81 -14.26 11.82
CA VAL A 257 16.14 -13.18 11.08
C VAL A 257 16.79 -12.97 9.71
N THR A 258 18.11 -12.91 9.63
CA THR A 258 18.84 -12.74 8.36
C THR A 258 18.71 -13.97 7.48
N PHE A 259 18.80 -15.17 8.06
CA PHE A 259 18.54 -16.42 7.35
C PHE A 259 17.10 -16.46 6.81
N GLY A 260 16.12 -16.05 7.61
CA GLY A 260 14.73 -15.91 7.16
C GLY A 260 14.58 -14.93 5.99
N GLY A 261 15.25 -13.78 6.02
CA GLY A 261 15.28 -12.82 4.91
C GLY A 261 15.90 -13.40 3.63
N VAL A 262 16.98 -14.16 3.76
CA VAL A 262 17.61 -14.88 2.64
C VAL A 262 16.67 -15.94 2.07
N LEU A 263 16.01 -16.74 2.92
CA LEU A 263 15.01 -17.72 2.49
C LEU A 263 13.84 -17.07 1.74
N LEU A 264 13.37 -15.92 2.22
CA LEU A 264 12.32 -15.15 1.52
C LEU A 264 12.75 -14.72 0.12
N SER A 265 14.04 -14.43 -0.10
CA SER A 265 14.53 -14.03 -1.43
C SER A 265 14.43 -15.16 -2.47
N PHE A 266 14.51 -16.42 -2.04
CA PHE A 266 14.38 -17.58 -2.92
C PHE A 266 12.94 -17.83 -3.37
N LEU A 267 11.93 -17.21 -2.75
CA LEU A 267 10.52 -17.40 -3.10
C LEU A 267 10.11 -16.69 -4.39
N HIS A 268 10.95 -15.82 -4.96
CA HIS A 268 10.67 -15.16 -6.23
C HIS A 268 11.95 -14.92 -7.03
N PRO A 269 12.02 -15.30 -8.32
CA PRO A 269 13.23 -15.17 -9.14
C PRO A 269 13.84 -13.77 -9.12
N ASN A 270 13.00 -12.74 -9.28
CA ASN A 270 13.45 -11.34 -9.33
C ASN A 270 13.97 -10.76 -8.00
N ILE A 271 13.84 -11.46 -6.87
CA ILE A 271 14.33 -10.99 -5.56
C ILE A 271 15.60 -11.75 -5.15
N GLN A 272 15.95 -12.84 -5.84
CA GLN A 272 17.18 -13.57 -5.58
C GLN A 272 18.38 -12.64 -5.71
N ILE A 273 19.34 -12.75 -4.79
CA ILE A 273 20.49 -11.85 -4.69
C ILE A 273 21.25 -11.72 -6.04
N ASN A 274 21.37 -12.81 -6.79
CA ASN A 274 22.10 -12.80 -8.06
C ASN A 274 21.27 -12.23 -9.22
N ALA A 275 19.95 -12.27 -9.13
CA ALA A 275 19.03 -11.87 -10.21
C ALA A 275 18.41 -10.48 -9.99
N LEU A 276 18.44 -9.96 -8.75
CA LEU A 276 17.81 -8.70 -8.39
C LEU A 276 18.36 -7.51 -9.21
N PRO A 277 19.69 -7.36 -9.43
CA PRO A 277 20.19 -6.27 -10.25
C PRO A 277 19.67 -6.29 -11.68
N GLU A 278 19.70 -7.46 -12.31
CA GLU A 278 19.20 -7.68 -13.66
C GLU A 278 17.68 -7.45 -13.74
N ALA A 279 16.92 -7.90 -12.74
CA ALA A 279 15.48 -7.68 -12.69
C ALA A 279 15.10 -6.21 -12.50
N LEU A 280 15.84 -5.44 -11.70
CA LEU A 280 15.66 -4.00 -11.55
C LEU A 280 15.98 -3.27 -12.86
N TYR A 281 17.12 -3.59 -13.47
CA TYR A 281 17.57 -3.00 -14.73
C TYR A 281 16.57 -3.27 -15.88
N ASN A 282 16.08 -4.50 -16.02
CA ASN A 282 15.09 -4.84 -17.04
C ASN A 282 13.76 -4.09 -16.83
N ASN A 283 13.28 -3.95 -15.59
CA ASN A 283 12.08 -3.14 -15.33
C ASN A 283 12.33 -1.65 -15.61
N TYR A 284 13.50 -1.13 -15.23
CA TYR A 284 13.92 0.24 -15.52
C TYR A 284 13.87 0.54 -17.03
N LEU A 285 14.46 -0.32 -17.85
CA LEU A 285 14.43 -0.19 -19.32
C LEU A 285 13.02 -0.28 -19.90
N LEU A 286 12.19 -1.21 -19.40
CA LEU A 286 10.80 -1.33 -19.85
C LEU A 286 9.99 -0.06 -19.56
N ILE A 287 10.17 0.53 -18.37
CA ILE A 287 9.48 1.76 -17.99
C ILE A 287 9.96 2.95 -18.83
N ILE A 288 11.27 3.07 -19.07
CA ILE A 288 11.80 4.14 -19.94
C ILE A 288 11.20 4.02 -21.34
N LYS A 289 11.21 2.82 -21.93
CA LYS A 289 10.65 2.58 -23.27
C LYS A 289 9.15 2.86 -23.36
N ALA A 290 8.39 2.58 -22.30
CA ALA A 290 6.95 2.77 -22.26
C ALA A 290 6.51 4.20 -21.87
N SER A 291 7.43 5.04 -21.40
CA SER A 291 7.10 6.36 -20.86
C SER A 291 7.16 7.46 -21.93
N PRO A 292 6.23 8.44 -21.90
CA PRO A 292 6.35 9.65 -22.72
C PRO A 292 7.65 10.42 -22.42
N LYS A 293 8.17 11.12 -23.44
CA LYS A 293 9.30 12.06 -23.27
C LYS A 293 8.98 13.07 -22.16
N ASN A 294 9.98 13.41 -21.33
CA ASN A 294 9.89 14.33 -20.18
C ASN A 294 9.05 13.85 -18.97
N SER A 295 8.62 12.58 -18.93
CA SER A 295 7.93 12.01 -17.76
C SER A 295 8.81 11.13 -16.87
N ILE A 296 10.11 11.05 -17.19
CA ILE A 296 11.09 10.16 -16.57
C ILE A 296 12.31 10.90 -16.04
N VAL A 297 12.98 10.30 -15.05
CA VAL A 297 14.33 10.71 -14.60
C VAL A 297 15.31 9.60 -14.89
N GLU A 298 16.26 9.84 -15.78
CA GLU A 298 17.29 8.85 -16.06
C GLU A 298 18.29 8.76 -14.90
N LEU A 299 18.53 7.51 -14.48
CA LEU A 299 19.45 7.17 -13.40
C LEU A 299 20.78 6.63 -13.93
N GLY A 300 20.85 6.22 -15.21
CA GLY A 300 22.03 5.50 -15.71
C GLY A 300 22.25 4.19 -14.95
N LEU A 301 21.15 3.49 -14.65
CA LEU A 301 21.20 2.22 -13.92
C LEU A 301 21.86 1.14 -14.78
N GLU A 302 22.76 0.36 -14.19
CA GLU A 302 23.37 -0.84 -14.78
C GLU A 302 22.95 -2.08 -13.96
N PRO A 303 23.00 -3.29 -14.53
CA PRO A 303 22.63 -4.53 -13.82
C PRO A 303 23.70 -5.00 -12.82
N THR A 304 24.21 -4.08 -11.98
CA THR A 304 25.23 -4.38 -10.96
C THR A 304 24.83 -3.84 -9.59
N TRP A 305 25.25 -4.54 -8.53
CA TRP A 305 25.05 -4.08 -7.15
C TRP A 305 25.72 -2.72 -6.88
N LEU A 306 26.87 -2.48 -7.51
CA LEU A 306 27.57 -1.19 -7.40
C LEU A 306 26.73 -0.05 -7.98
N SER A 307 26.17 -0.22 -9.18
CA SER A 307 25.30 0.79 -9.80
C SER A 307 24.05 1.03 -8.97
N ILE A 308 23.45 -0.01 -8.38
CA ILE A 308 22.31 0.14 -7.45
C ILE A 308 22.69 0.99 -6.24
N LEU A 309 23.83 0.71 -5.60
CA LEU A 309 24.27 1.45 -4.42
C LEU A 309 24.60 2.92 -4.76
N GLN A 310 25.26 3.17 -5.89
CA GLN A 310 25.57 4.52 -6.36
C GLN A 310 24.31 5.32 -6.70
N ASN A 311 23.29 4.67 -7.27
CA ASN A 311 22.03 5.31 -7.62
C ASN A 311 21.02 5.39 -6.45
N SER A 312 21.22 4.63 -5.38
CA SER A 312 20.30 4.58 -4.24
C SER A 312 20.02 5.93 -3.58
N PRO A 313 21.01 6.84 -3.37
CA PRO A 313 20.73 8.17 -2.82
C PRO A 313 19.82 9.02 -3.71
N LYS A 314 20.07 9.02 -5.03
CA LYS A 314 19.23 9.74 -6.01
C LYS A 314 17.85 9.10 -6.07
N ALA A 315 17.77 7.77 -6.10
CA ALA A 315 16.51 7.02 -6.09
C ALA A 315 15.70 7.27 -4.81
N LEU A 316 16.35 7.38 -3.65
CA LEU A 316 15.69 7.73 -2.39
C LEU A 316 15.05 9.12 -2.48
N TYR A 317 15.80 10.12 -2.99
CA TYR A 317 15.24 11.46 -3.21
C TYR A 317 14.03 11.42 -4.14
N LEU A 318 14.15 10.75 -5.29
CA LEU A 318 13.04 10.62 -6.25
C LEU A 318 11.83 9.92 -5.62
N GLY A 319 12.06 8.81 -4.94
CA GLY A 319 11.02 8.01 -4.30
C GLY A 319 10.31 8.73 -3.16
N LEU A 320 10.98 9.65 -2.46
CA LEU A 320 10.38 10.40 -1.36
C LEU A 320 9.74 11.71 -1.80
N PHE A 321 10.32 12.41 -2.78
CA PHE A 321 10.02 13.83 -3.00
C PHE A 321 9.64 14.18 -4.45
N SER A 322 9.81 13.28 -5.42
CA SER A 322 9.47 13.61 -6.81
C SER A 322 8.04 13.22 -7.21
N PRO A 323 7.42 13.92 -8.18
CA PRO A 323 7.91 15.12 -8.86
C PRO A 323 7.86 16.39 -8.00
N MET A 324 8.80 17.29 -8.21
CA MET A 324 8.78 18.66 -7.68
C MET A 324 8.18 19.65 -8.69
N PRO A 325 7.87 20.90 -8.32
CA PRO A 325 7.25 21.86 -9.23
C PRO A 325 8.07 22.10 -10.50
N TRP A 326 9.40 22.07 -10.42
CA TRP A 326 10.30 22.20 -11.58
C TRP A 326 10.37 20.95 -12.46
N ASP A 327 9.97 19.78 -11.94
CA ASP A 327 9.87 18.54 -12.72
C ASP A 327 8.53 18.43 -13.48
N SER A 328 7.56 19.27 -13.13
CA SER A 328 6.17 19.09 -13.51
C SER A 328 5.87 19.58 -14.91
N GLN A 329 5.53 18.65 -15.81
CA GLN A 329 5.24 18.93 -17.23
C GLN A 329 3.74 18.97 -17.55
N ASN A 330 2.89 18.61 -16.59
CA ASN A 330 1.44 18.64 -16.73
C ASN A 330 0.76 18.98 -15.39
N TRP A 331 -0.53 19.36 -15.46
CA TRP A 331 -1.27 19.81 -14.29
C TRP A 331 -1.42 18.71 -13.22
N GLN A 332 -1.44 17.43 -13.62
CA GLN A 332 -1.48 16.31 -12.68
C GLN A 332 -0.20 16.22 -11.86
N MET A 333 0.97 16.38 -12.49
CA MET A 333 2.26 16.45 -11.81
C MET A 333 2.32 17.66 -10.88
N ILE A 334 1.77 18.81 -11.28
CA ILE A 334 1.69 19.99 -10.42
C ILE A 334 0.91 19.67 -9.13
N LEU A 335 -0.25 19.02 -9.22
CA LEU A 335 -1.02 18.63 -8.05
C LEU A 335 -0.26 17.69 -7.11
N VAL A 336 0.45 16.70 -7.66
CA VAL A 336 1.30 15.80 -6.87
C VAL A 336 2.49 16.55 -6.26
N SER A 337 3.04 17.53 -6.98
CA SER A 337 4.18 18.32 -6.52
C SER A 337 3.85 19.18 -5.30
N ILE A 338 2.60 19.65 -5.17
CA ILE A 338 2.15 20.39 -3.98
C ILE A 338 2.25 19.51 -2.73
N GLU A 339 1.79 18.25 -2.81
CA GLU A 339 1.92 17.28 -1.73
C GLU A 339 3.41 17.03 -1.39
N ASN A 340 4.27 16.93 -2.39
CA ASN A 340 5.69 16.69 -2.21
C ASN A 340 6.46 17.88 -1.62
N VAL A 341 6.15 19.11 -2.04
CA VAL A 341 6.71 20.32 -1.46
C VAL A 341 6.32 20.41 0.00
N LEU A 342 5.04 20.19 0.33
CA LEU A 342 4.57 20.17 1.71
C LEU A 342 5.32 19.11 2.54
N LEU A 343 5.46 17.90 2.01
CA LEU A 343 6.20 16.82 2.65
C LEU A 343 7.66 17.22 2.93
N MET A 344 8.35 17.77 1.93
CA MET A 344 9.74 18.19 2.05
C MET A 344 9.90 19.35 3.04
N SER A 345 9.02 20.35 2.99
CA SER A 345 9.01 21.47 3.93
C SER A 345 8.81 20.99 5.37
N LEU A 346 7.84 20.10 5.61
CA LEU A 346 7.59 19.53 6.94
C LEU A 346 8.77 18.68 7.42
N LEU A 347 9.42 17.93 6.53
CA LEU A 347 10.60 17.15 6.88
C LEU A 347 11.78 18.06 7.28
N ILE A 348 12.04 19.15 6.54
CA ILE A 348 13.08 20.14 6.88
C ILE A 348 12.79 20.80 8.24
N LEU A 349 11.55 21.24 8.46
CA LEU A 349 11.13 21.82 9.75
C LEU A 349 11.27 20.80 10.90
N GLY A 350 10.99 19.55 10.61
CA GLY A 350 11.16 18.43 11.51
C GLY A 350 12.62 18.20 11.92
N ILE A 351 13.54 18.14 10.94
CA ILE A 351 14.99 18.04 11.16
C ILE A 351 15.47 19.24 11.99
N ARG A 352 15.01 20.45 11.70
CA ARG A 352 15.36 21.65 12.48
C ARG A 352 14.93 21.51 13.95
N LYS A 353 13.72 21.02 14.22
CA LYS A 353 13.27 20.74 15.61
C LYS A 353 14.10 19.66 16.29
N PHE A 354 14.47 18.62 15.55
CA PHE A 354 15.35 17.56 16.06
C PHE A 354 16.71 18.11 16.49
N ILE A 355 17.36 18.91 15.64
CA ILE A 355 18.64 19.58 15.93
C ILE A 355 18.50 20.51 17.15
N GLN A 356 17.37 21.23 17.24
CA GLN A 356 17.06 22.11 18.38
C GLN A 356 16.66 21.34 19.66
N LYS A 357 16.66 20.00 19.65
CA LYS A 357 16.20 19.13 20.75
C LYS A 357 14.76 19.43 21.21
N LYS A 358 13.92 19.99 20.33
CA LYS A 358 12.51 20.32 20.58
C LYS A 358 11.56 19.25 20.05
N TYR A 359 12.00 17.99 20.02
CA TYR A 359 11.18 16.87 19.57
C TYR A 359 10.72 16.02 20.76
N THR A 360 9.55 15.43 20.62
CA THR A 360 9.03 14.45 21.57
C THR A 360 9.00 13.09 20.93
N GLN A 361 9.69 12.13 21.55
CA GLN A 361 9.61 10.74 21.12
C GLN A 361 8.29 10.16 21.61
N THR A 362 7.27 10.24 20.75
CA THR A 362 5.91 9.75 21.02
C THR A 362 5.72 8.28 20.63
N LEU A 363 6.60 7.72 19.79
CA LEU A 363 6.57 6.33 19.36
C LEU A 363 7.69 5.50 19.96
N ASP A 364 7.40 4.20 20.13
CA ASP A 364 8.40 3.19 20.44
C ASP A 364 9.53 3.22 19.39
N SER A 365 10.78 3.26 19.86
CA SER A 365 11.98 3.33 19.02
C SER A 365 12.04 2.20 18.01
N ASN A 366 11.59 1.00 18.40
CA ASN A 366 11.61 -0.17 17.53
C ASN A 366 10.61 -0.02 16.38
N PHE A 367 9.45 0.59 16.66
CA PHE A 367 8.44 0.86 15.64
C PHE A 367 8.91 1.93 14.65
N LEU A 368 9.53 3.00 15.14
CA LEU A 368 10.15 3.99 14.26
C LEU A 368 11.20 3.37 13.35
N MET A 369 12.08 2.52 13.88
CA MET A 369 13.10 1.81 13.08
C MET A 369 12.45 0.93 12.00
N MET A 370 11.39 0.19 12.35
CA MET A 370 10.61 -0.60 11.38
C MET A 370 10.08 0.27 10.24
N LEU A 371 9.49 1.43 10.55
CA LEU A 371 8.95 2.36 9.56
C LEU A 371 10.06 2.92 8.67
N PHE A 372 11.18 3.34 9.24
CA PHE A 372 12.32 3.86 8.47
C PHE A 372 12.85 2.83 7.48
N VAL A 373 13.06 1.58 7.91
CA VAL A 373 13.52 0.51 7.02
C VAL A 373 12.50 0.21 5.93
N TYR A 374 11.21 0.15 6.26
CA TYR A 374 10.16 -0.06 5.26
C TYR A 374 10.14 1.05 4.21
N ILE A 375 10.11 2.31 4.65
CA ILE A 375 10.08 3.48 3.77
C ILE A 375 11.33 3.54 2.91
N PHE A 376 12.51 3.31 3.48
CA PHE A 376 13.78 3.35 2.75
C PHE A 376 13.84 2.29 1.66
N ILE A 377 13.54 1.03 1.99
CA ILE A 377 13.55 -0.08 1.02
C ILE A 377 12.55 0.21 -0.10
N MET A 378 11.33 0.60 0.23
CA MET A 378 10.28 0.83 -0.75
C MET A 378 10.57 2.05 -1.64
N ALA A 379 11.03 3.17 -1.07
CA ALA A 379 11.34 4.38 -1.83
C ALA A 379 12.47 4.14 -2.84
N VAL A 380 13.57 3.49 -2.42
CA VAL A 380 14.71 3.18 -3.29
C VAL A 380 14.30 2.18 -4.37
N PHE A 381 13.69 1.05 -3.99
CA PHE A 381 13.36 -0.03 -4.92
C PHE A 381 12.37 0.44 -6.01
N LEU A 382 11.35 1.20 -5.64
CA LEU A 382 10.35 1.70 -6.58
C LEU A 382 10.92 2.75 -7.54
N ALA A 383 11.77 3.66 -7.05
CA ALA A 383 12.38 4.69 -7.88
C ALA A 383 13.43 4.10 -8.85
N LEU A 384 14.21 3.09 -8.42
CA LEU A 384 15.14 2.39 -9.31
C LEU A 384 14.41 1.61 -10.41
N SER A 385 13.32 0.92 -10.08
CA SER A 385 12.59 0.08 -11.04
C SER A 385 11.62 0.86 -11.94
N SER A 386 11.10 2.00 -11.49
CA SER A 386 10.10 2.77 -12.22
C SER A 386 10.34 4.28 -12.08
N PRO A 387 11.31 4.83 -12.83
CA PRO A 387 11.69 6.24 -12.75
C PRO A 387 10.71 7.17 -13.49
N ASN A 388 9.45 6.78 -13.65
CA ASN A 388 8.39 7.60 -14.26
C ASN A 388 7.61 8.32 -13.15
N PHE A 389 7.47 9.64 -13.21
CA PHE A 389 6.82 10.41 -12.13
C PHE A 389 5.38 9.99 -11.86
N GLY A 390 4.61 9.68 -12.90
CA GLY A 390 3.23 9.21 -12.78
C GLY A 390 3.15 7.85 -12.10
N ALA A 391 3.90 6.87 -12.60
CA ALA A 391 3.96 5.53 -12.02
C ALA A 391 4.51 5.56 -10.57
N LEU A 392 5.55 6.37 -10.33
CA LEU A 392 6.15 6.53 -9.01
C LEU A 392 5.14 7.14 -8.02
N SER A 393 4.39 8.18 -8.41
CA SER A 393 3.35 8.75 -7.54
C SER A 393 2.28 7.73 -7.15
N ARG A 394 1.86 6.86 -8.09
CA ARG A 394 0.93 5.75 -7.85
C ARG A 394 1.52 4.70 -6.92
N TYR A 395 2.77 4.29 -7.16
CA TYR A 395 3.44 3.26 -6.35
C TYR A 395 3.80 3.77 -4.95
N ARG A 396 4.04 5.06 -4.76
CA ARG A 396 4.29 5.61 -3.42
C ARG A 396 3.14 5.38 -2.45
N CYS A 397 1.91 5.16 -2.93
CA CYS A 397 0.75 4.90 -2.08
C CYS A 397 0.97 3.79 -1.05
N GLY A 398 1.73 2.73 -1.38
CA GLY A 398 1.95 1.62 -0.46
C GLY A 398 2.85 1.94 0.76
N PHE A 399 3.60 3.04 0.76
CA PHE A 399 4.43 3.44 1.90
C PHE A 399 4.26 4.92 2.32
N SER A 400 3.73 5.79 1.47
CA SER A 400 3.54 7.21 1.73
C SER A 400 2.73 7.52 3.01
N PRO A 401 1.65 6.80 3.34
CA PRO A 401 0.93 7.01 4.61
C PRO A 401 1.84 6.85 5.83
N PHE A 402 2.79 5.91 5.79
CA PHE A 402 3.76 5.71 6.87
C PHE A 402 4.80 6.82 6.94
N LEU A 403 5.25 7.31 5.77
CA LEU A 403 6.15 8.45 5.68
C LEU A 403 5.52 9.73 6.26
N TRP A 404 4.30 10.05 5.84
CA TRP A 404 3.53 11.17 6.37
C TRP A 404 3.27 11.02 7.86
N TYR A 405 2.96 9.81 8.33
CA TYR A 405 2.82 9.54 9.75
C TYR A 405 4.10 9.92 10.50
N VAL A 406 5.27 9.43 10.08
CA VAL A 406 6.57 9.76 10.71
C VAL A 406 6.85 11.26 10.73
N VAL A 407 6.54 11.97 9.64
CA VAL A 407 6.73 13.43 9.55
C VAL A 407 5.80 14.17 10.51
N PHE A 408 4.52 13.81 10.57
CA PHE A 408 3.56 14.49 11.44
C PHE A 408 3.84 14.30 12.94
N LEU A 409 4.45 13.18 13.34
CA LEU A 409 4.81 12.94 14.75
C LEU A 409 5.70 14.05 15.33
N GLN A 410 6.55 14.65 14.51
CA GLN A 410 7.50 15.68 14.92
C GLN A 410 6.82 17.02 15.28
N PHE A 411 5.53 17.15 14.99
CA PHE A 411 4.72 18.33 15.25
C PHE A 411 3.67 18.13 16.33
N LEU A 412 3.64 16.96 16.97
CA LEU A 412 2.80 16.73 18.14
C LEU A 412 3.35 17.55 19.31
N LYS A 413 2.46 18.21 20.07
CA LYS A 413 2.86 18.99 21.25
C LYS A 413 3.49 18.06 22.28
N SER A 414 4.61 18.47 22.87
CA SER A 414 5.09 17.87 24.11
C SER A 414 4.01 18.04 25.17
N LYS A 415 3.52 16.94 25.75
CA LYS A 415 3.12 17.05 27.15
C LYS A 415 4.40 17.32 27.90
N THR A 416 4.58 18.54 28.36
CA THR A 416 5.53 18.84 29.43
C THR A 416 5.25 17.82 30.53
N GLN A 417 6.20 16.92 30.78
CA GLN A 417 6.23 16.22 32.05
C GLN A 417 6.40 17.32 33.10
N VAL A 418 5.31 17.63 33.79
CA VAL A 418 5.34 18.45 35.01
C VAL A 418 5.87 17.57 36.12
#